data_AF-A0A7L3EK46-F1
#
_entry.id   AF-A0A7L3EK46-F1
#
_cell.length_a   1.000
_cell.length_b   1.000
_cell.length_c   1.000
_cell.angle_alpha   90.00
_cell.angle_beta   90.00
_cell.angle_gamma   90.00
#
_symmetry.space_group_name_H-M   'P 1'
#
loop_
_entity.id
_entity.type
_entity.pdbx_description
1 polymer ?
#
loop_
_entity_poly.entity_id
_entity_poly.type
_entity_poly.pdbx_seq_one_letter_code
_entity_poly.pdbx_strand_id
1 'polypeptide(L)'
;MLAGVNLLIAVGAIIMILGFLGCCGAVKESRCMLMLFFIALLLILILQVTGGILGAVYKSQVEVAFNLTINASVDALQSTAGEYKEYQEEFQKFEKENQCCGLLNGPKDWGENFNKLSSNICQCELEKPSSDLCIEYQKRYIYKK
;
A
#
# COMPACT_ATOMS: atom_id res chain seq x y z
N MET A 1 2.48 -10.23 -5.21
CA MET A 1 2.80 -8.80 -5.38
C MET A 1 2.32 -8.20 -6.72
N LEU A 2 2.41 -8.94 -7.84
CA LEU A 2 2.01 -8.46 -9.18
C LEU A 2 0.55 -7.97 -9.30
N ALA A 3 -0.39 -8.52 -8.52
CA ALA A 3 -1.80 -8.15 -8.61
C ALA A 3 -2.08 -6.67 -8.26
N GLY A 4 -1.38 -6.12 -7.26
CA GLY A 4 -1.57 -4.73 -6.83
C GLY A 4 -1.06 -3.72 -7.86
N VAL A 5 0.13 -3.95 -8.39
CA VAL A 5 0.73 -3.10 -9.44
C VAL A 5 -0.12 -3.10 -10.72
N ASN A 6 -0.57 -4.28 -11.15
CA ASN A 6 -1.43 -4.40 -12.33
C ASN A 6 -2.76 -3.64 -12.14
N LEU A 7 -3.34 -3.68 -10.93
CA LEU A 7 -4.55 -2.92 -10.60
C LEU A 7 -4.29 -1.41 -10.67
N LEU A 8 -3.19 -0.92 -10.09
CA LEU A 8 -2.84 0.50 -10.14
C LEU A 8 -2.65 1.00 -11.58
N ILE A 9 -1.98 0.22 -12.43
CA ILE A 9 -1.80 0.53 -13.85
C ILE A 9 -3.16 0.61 -14.57
N ALA A 10 -4.03 -0.37 -14.35
CA ALA A 10 -5.36 -0.41 -14.96
C ALA A 10 -6.22 0.79 -14.53
N VAL A 11 -6.25 1.11 -13.24
CA VAL A 11 -6.99 2.26 -12.70
C VAL A 11 -6.45 3.57 -13.26
N GLY A 12 -5.12 3.73 -13.31
CA GLY A 12 -4.49 4.92 -13.89
C GLY A 12 -4.84 5.13 -15.35
N ALA A 13 -4.83 4.07 -16.16
CA ALA A 13 -5.23 4.13 -17.57
C ALA A 13 -6.70 4.55 -17.74
N ILE A 14 -7.61 4.00 -16.92
CA ILE A 14 -9.04 4.38 -16.96
C ILE A 14 -9.22 5.86 -16.62
N ILE A 15 -8.55 6.35 -15.56
CA ILE A 15 -8.62 7.76 -15.15
C ILE A 15 -8.12 8.67 -16.27
N MET A 16 -7.01 8.31 -16.93
CA MET A 16 -6.47 9.08 -18.07
C MET A 16 -7.47 9.18 -19.23
N ILE A 17 -8.10 8.07 -19.60
CA ILE A 17 -9.11 8.03 -20.67
C ILE A 17 -10.32 8.90 -20.31
N LEU A 18 -10.84 8.78 -19.08
CA LEU A 18 -11.97 9.58 -18.63
C LEU A 18 -11.63 11.07 -18.58
N GLY A 19 -10.43 11.43 -18.12
CA GLY A 19 -9.93 12.80 -18.11
C GLY A 19 -9.81 13.38 -19.53
N PHE A 20 -9.31 12.60 -20.49
CA PHE A 20 -9.26 13.01 -21.89
C PHE A 20 -10.65 13.24 -22.48
N LEU A 21 -11.59 12.31 -22.25
CA LEU A 21 -12.97 12.44 -22.73
C LEU A 21 -13.68 13.67 -22.14
N GLY A 22 -13.48 13.93 -20.84
CA GLY A 22 -14.03 15.10 -20.16
C GLY A 22 -13.43 16.40 -20.70
N CYS A 23 -12.10 16.49 -20.75
CA CYS A 23 -11.39 17.70 -21.21
C CYS A 23 -11.66 18.00 -22.69
N CYS A 24 -11.44 17.03 -23.59
CA CYS A 24 -11.70 17.22 -25.02
C CYS A 24 -13.20 17.37 -25.33
N GLY A 25 -14.08 16.68 -24.60
CA GLY A 25 -15.52 16.81 -24.75
C GLY A 25 -16.02 18.23 -24.45
N ALA A 26 -15.48 18.86 -23.39
CA ALA A 26 -15.78 20.24 -23.05
C ALA A 26 -15.23 21.24 -24.09
N VAL A 27 -13.95 21.11 -24.47
CA VAL A 27 -13.30 22.02 -25.43
C VAL A 27 -13.95 21.95 -26.82
N LYS A 28 -14.33 20.75 -27.28
CA LYS A 28 -14.96 20.56 -28.59
C LYS A 28 -16.48 20.76 -28.57
N GLU A 29 -17.05 21.16 -27.43
CA GLU A 29 -18.50 21.27 -27.21
C GLU A 29 -19.28 20.01 -27.67
N SER A 30 -18.62 18.84 -27.58
CA SER A 30 -19.15 17.60 -28.12
C SER A 30 -20.05 16.92 -27.10
N ARG A 31 -21.36 17.08 -27.28
CA ARG A 31 -22.38 16.45 -26.42
C ARG A 31 -22.22 14.93 -26.31
N CYS A 32 -21.80 14.26 -27.38
CA CYS A 32 -21.59 12.82 -27.38
C CYS A 32 -20.44 12.41 -26.45
N MET A 33 -19.28 13.07 -26.53
CA MET A 33 -18.13 12.80 -25.65
C MET A 33 -18.46 13.10 -24.18
N LEU A 34 -19.17 14.19 -23.92
CA LEU A 34 -19.56 14.57 -22.56
C LEU A 34 -20.61 13.62 -21.97
N MET A 35 -21.55 13.12 -22.79
CA MET A 35 -22.51 12.08 -22.35
C MET A 35 -21.79 10.77 -22.00
N LEU A 36 -20.84 10.32 -22.83
CA LEU A 36 -20.06 9.11 -22.53
C LEU A 36 -19.28 9.25 -21.21
N PHE A 37 -18.66 10.41 -20.98
CA PHE A 37 -17.99 10.72 -19.73
C PHE A 37 -18.96 10.65 -18.54
N PHE A 38 -20.13 11.29 -18.64
CA PHE A 38 -21.13 11.29 -17.58
C PHE A 38 -21.66 9.88 -17.27
N ILE A 39 -21.98 9.09 -18.30
CA ILE A 39 -22.44 7.70 -18.14
C ILE A 39 -21.36 6.86 -17.47
N ALA A 40 -20.10 6.99 -17.89
CA ALA A 40 -19.00 6.25 -17.28
C ALA A 40 -18.81 6.62 -15.80
N LEU A 41 -18.89 7.91 -15.44
CA LEU A 41 -18.85 8.34 -14.05
C LEU A 41 -20.03 7.81 -13.23
N LEU A 42 -21.24 7.80 -13.80
CA LEU A 42 -22.43 7.24 -13.15
C LEU A 42 -22.26 5.75 -12.86
N LEU A 43 -21.72 4.98 -13.82
CA LEU A 43 -21.45 3.56 -13.63
C LEU A 43 -20.39 3.32 -12.54
N ILE A 44 -19.32 4.13 -12.52
CA ILE A 44 -18.30 4.06 -11.45
C ILE A 44 -18.92 4.37 -10.10
N LEU A 45 -19.81 5.38 -10.02
CA LEU A 45 -20.50 5.72 -8.77
C LEU A 45 -21.35 4.56 -8.27
N ILE A 46 -22.13 3.92 -9.15
CA ILE A 46 -22.95 2.75 -8.79
C ILE A 46 -22.07 1.60 -8.30
N LEU A 47 -20.95 1.33 -8.98
CA LEU A 47 -19.99 0.31 -8.57
C LEU A 47 -19.35 0.63 -7.21
N GLN A 48 -18.97 1.89 -6.96
CA GLN A 48 -18.40 2.33 -5.69
C GLN A 48 -19.40 2.20 -4.54
N VAL A 49 -20.65 2.61 -4.74
CA VAL A 49 -21.72 2.47 -3.73
C VAL A 49 -21.99 1.00 -3.45
N THR A 50 -22.11 0.18 -4.50
CA THR A 50 -22.32 -1.27 -4.36
C THR A 50 -21.16 -1.93 -3.63
N GLY A 51 -19.92 -1.62 -4.03
CA GLY A 51 -18.71 -2.11 -3.37
C GLY A 51 -18.61 -1.66 -1.91
N GLY A 52 -18.99 -0.42 -1.59
CA GLY A 52 -19.04 0.09 -0.23
C GLY A 52 -20.06 -0.64 0.64
N ILE A 53 -21.27 -0.86 0.12
CA ILE A 53 -22.31 -1.63 0.83
C ILE A 53 -21.87 -3.08 1.05
N LEU A 54 -21.36 -3.74 0.01
CA LEU A 54 -20.86 -5.12 0.12
C LEU A 54 -19.69 -5.20 1.10
N GLY A 55 -18.76 -4.26 1.07
CA GLY A 55 -17.64 -4.19 2.01
C GLY A 55 -18.09 -4.00 3.46
N ALA A 56 -19.14 -3.21 3.69
CA ALA A 56 -19.73 -3.02 5.02
C ALA A 56 -20.47 -4.28 5.50
N VAL A 57 -21.28 -4.91 4.65
CA VAL A 57 -22.05 -6.12 4.99
C VAL A 57 -21.13 -7.32 5.23
N TYR A 58 -20.11 -7.49 4.38
CA TYR A 58 -19.17 -8.61 4.45
C TYR A 58 -17.89 -8.28 5.21
N LYS A 59 -17.94 -7.31 6.13
CA LYS A 59 -16.76 -6.83 6.88
C LYS A 59 -15.93 -7.95 7.49
N SER A 60 -16.57 -8.95 8.12
CA SER A 60 -15.86 -10.07 8.74
C SER A 60 -15.09 -10.92 7.74
N GLN A 61 -15.65 -11.14 6.55
CA GLN A 61 -14.97 -11.90 5.49
C GLN A 61 -13.81 -11.09 4.90
N VAL A 62 -14.01 -9.79 4.72
CA VAL A 62 -12.97 -8.86 4.28
C VAL A 62 -11.81 -8.84 5.26
N GLU A 63 -12.10 -8.80 6.58
CA GLU A 63 -11.08 -8.82 7.62
C GLU A 63 -10.27 -10.13 7.62
N VAL A 64 -10.92 -11.28 7.42
CA VAL A 64 -10.23 -12.57 7.26
C VAL A 64 -9.32 -12.56 6.03
N ALA A 65 -9.83 -12.16 4.87
CA ALA A 65 -9.06 -12.09 3.63
C ALA A 65 -7.87 -11.11 3.74
N PHE A 66 -8.09 -9.99 4.41
CA PHE A 66 -7.07 -8.99 4.69
C PHE A 66 -5.98 -9.54 5.61
N ASN A 67 -6.36 -10.19 6.72
CA ASN A 67 -5.40 -10.81 7.64
C ASN A 67 -4.57 -11.90 6.95
N LEU A 68 -5.18 -12.73 6.09
CA LEU A 68 -4.44 -13.72 5.29
C LEU A 68 -3.41 -13.06 4.38
N THR A 69 -3.79 -11.96 3.72
CA THR A 69 -2.91 -11.21 2.81
C THR A 69 -1.74 -10.59 3.56
N ILE A 70 -2.02 -9.95 4.70
CA ILE A 70 -0.99 -9.32 5.51
C ILE A 70 -0.05 -10.37 6.12
N ASN A 71 -0.58 -11.49 6.63
CA ASN A 71 0.28 -12.55 7.16
C ASN A 71 1.22 -13.09 6.09
N ALA A 72 0.75 -13.27 4.85
CA ALA A 72 1.62 -13.65 3.73
C ALA A 72 2.70 -12.59 3.42
N SER A 73 2.39 -11.30 3.60
CA SER A 73 3.40 -10.23 3.51
C SER A 73 4.42 -10.31 4.65
N VAL A 74 3.99 -10.60 5.87
CA VAL A 74 4.91 -10.83 7.01
C VAL A 74 5.79 -12.05 6.74
N ASP A 75 5.23 -13.15 6.24
CA ASP A 75 6.01 -14.34 5.86
C ASP A 75 7.08 -14.01 4.82
N ALA A 76 6.76 -13.14 3.85
CA ALA A 76 7.73 -12.64 2.87
C ALA A 76 8.85 -11.77 3.51
N LEU A 77 8.55 -11.00 4.55
CA LEU A 77 9.56 -10.25 5.32
C LEU A 77 10.46 -11.16 6.15
N GLN A 78 9.94 -12.27 6.68
CA GLN A 78 10.70 -13.25 7.45
C GLN A 78 11.48 -14.23 6.57
N SER A 79 11.07 -14.41 5.32
CA SER A 79 11.69 -15.34 4.39
C SER A 79 13.17 -15.01 4.16
N THR A 80 14.01 -16.06 4.13
CA THR A 80 15.42 -15.95 3.72
C THR A 80 15.61 -16.30 2.23
N ALA A 81 14.53 -16.64 1.51
CA ALA A 81 14.60 -16.90 0.08
C ALA A 81 14.97 -15.62 -0.70
N GLY A 82 15.87 -15.77 -1.67
CA GLY A 82 16.40 -14.63 -2.45
C GLY A 82 15.35 -13.87 -3.25
N GLU A 83 14.22 -14.51 -3.57
CA GLU A 83 13.11 -13.94 -4.34
C GLU A 83 12.38 -12.79 -3.60
N TYR A 84 12.48 -12.72 -2.27
CA TYR A 84 11.85 -11.66 -1.47
C TYR A 84 12.78 -10.50 -1.14
N LYS A 85 14.04 -10.53 -1.57
CA LYS A 85 15.03 -9.49 -1.23
C LYS A 85 14.64 -8.11 -1.78
N GLU A 86 14.19 -8.04 -3.04
CA GLU A 86 13.74 -6.79 -3.65
C GLU A 86 12.56 -6.19 -2.86
N TYR A 87 11.58 -7.03 -2.50
CA TYR A 87 10.47 -6.63 -1.65
C TYR A 87 10.93 -6.11 -0.28
N GLN A 88 11.86 -6.81 0.37
CA GLN A 88 12.39 -6.44 1.68
C GLN A 88 13.15 -5.10 1.63
N GLU A 89 13.92 -4.84 0.57
CA GLU A 89 14.64 -3.58 0.38
C GLU A 89 13.68 -2.41 0.12
N GLU A 90 12.68 -2.61 -0.74
CA GLU A 90 11.62 -1.60 -0.97
C GLU A 90 10.82 -1.33 0.30
N PHE A 91 10.50 -2.38 1.08
CA PHE A 91 9.77 -2.22 2.32
C PHE A 91 10.59 -1.49 3.39
N GLN A 92 11.90 -1.75 3.50
CA GLN A 92 12.79 -0.97 4.38
C GLN A 92 12.85 0.51 3.98
N LYS A 93 12.86 0.80 2.68
CA LYS A 93 12.81 2.18 2.18
C LYS A 93 11.49 2.85 2.58
N PHE A 94 10.37 2.14 2.42
CA PHE A 94 9.05 2.60 2.85
C PHE A 94 8.99 2.88 4.36
N GLU A 95 9.53 1.97 5.19
CA GLU A 95 9.64 2.14 6.65
C GLU A 95 10.45 3.39 7.00
N LYS A 96 11.57 3.63 6.30
CA LYS A 96 12.40 4.82 6.51
C LYS A 96 11.70 6.12 6.11
N GLU A 97 11.03 6.12 4.96
CA GLU A 97 10.30 7.30 4.45
C GLU A 97 9.11 7.66 5.35
N ASN A 98 8.44 6.66 5.91
CA ASN A 98 7.27 6.85 6.78
C ASN A 98 7.60 6.83 8.27
N GLN A 99 8.88 6.68 8.62
CA GLN A 99 9.38 6.67 10.00
C GLN A 99 8.62 5.68 10.89
N CYS A 100 8.33 4.50 10.36
CA CYS A 100 7.62 3.42 11.02
C CYS A 100 8.42 2.11 10.93
N CYS A 101 8.01 1.09 11.69
CA CYS A 101 8.67 -0.21 11.68
C CYS A 101 7.65 -1.35 11.76
N GLY A 102 7.76 -2.32 10.85
CA GLY A 102 6.92 -3.49 10.75
C GLY A 102 5.55 -3.22 10.13
N LEU A 103 4.78 -4.30 9.97
CA LEU A 103 3.47 -4.30 9.33
C LEU A 103 2.34 -4.62 10.33
N LEU A 104 2.52 -5.63 11.18
CA LEU A 104 1.56 -6.13 12.17
C LEU A 104 2.08 -6.12 13.59
N ASN A 105 3.31 -6.57 13.84
CA ASN A 105 3.89 -6.75 15.17
C ASN A 105 5.17 -5.94 15.36
N GLY A 106 5.41 -4.97 14.49
CA GLY A 106 6.55 -4.06 14.57
C GLY A 106 7.84 -4.76 14.12
N PRO A 107 8.99 -4.55 14.80
CA PRO A 107 10.25 -5.17 14.42
C PRO A 107 10.22 -6.71 14.43
N LYS A 108 9.24 -7.32 15.12
CA LYS A 108 9.05 -8.77 15.14
C LYS A 108 8.64 -9.34 13.78
N ASP A 109 8.04 -8.53 12.92
CA ASP A 109 7.62 -8.98 11.58
C ASP A 109 8.81 -9.34 10.69
N TRP A 110 10.01 -8.85 11.02
CA TRP A 110 11.24 -9.18 10.32
C TRP A 110 11.88 -10.51 10.76
N GLY A 111 11.40 -11.12 11.86
CA GLY A 111 11.88 -12.42 12.33
C GLY A 111 13.41 -12.47 12.49
N GLU A 112 14.03 -13.52 11.94
CA GLU A 112 15.49 -13.69 11.98
C GLU A 112 16.24 -12.68 11.09
N ASN A 113 15.58 -12.10 10.07
CA ASN A 113 16.20 -11.12 9.19
C ASN A 113 16.57 -9.84 9.93
N PHE A 114 15.86 -9.49 11.00
CA PHE A 114 16.14 -8.32 11.84
C PHE A 114 17.57 -8.34 12.43
N ASN A 115 18.05 -9.52 12.81
CA ASN A 115 19.34 -9.68 13.49
C ASN A 115 20.52 -9.84 12.53
N LYS A 116 20.29 -9.89 11.21
CA LYS A 116 21.38 -10.00 10.25
C LYS A 116 22.25 -8.74 10.37
N LEU A 117 23.54 -8.95 10.63
CA LEU A 117 24.53 -7.91 10.99
C LEU A 117 24.64 -6.78 9.94
N SER A 118 24.28 -7.07 8.69
CA SER A 118 24.27 -6.11 7.58
C SER A 118 22.95 -5.35 7.41
N SER A 119 21.94 -5.58 8.24
CA SER A 119 20.62 -5.00 8.07
C SER A 119 20.41 -3.76 8.96
N ASN A 120 20.05 -2.64 8.31
CA ASN A 120 19.66 -1.38 8.96
C ASN A 120 18.12 -1.29 9.11
N ILE A 121 17.49 -2.45 9.30
CA ILE A 121 16.03 -2.58 9.36
C ILE A 121 15.48 -1.68 10.46
N CYS A 122 14.46 -0.87 10.10
CA CYS A 122 13.81 0.09 10.97
C CYS A 122 14.72 1.12 11.64
N GLN A 123 15.96 1.31 11.18
CA GLN A 123 16.92 2.15 11.87
C GLN A 123 16.45 3.61 11.90
N CYS A 124 16.36 4.15 13.12
CA CYS A 124 15.98 5.52 13.34
C CYS A 124 17.17 6.44 13.05
N GLU A 125 17.03 7.30 12.06
CA GLU A 125 18.10 8.20 11.61
C GLU A 125 17.76 9.62 12.06
N LEU A 126 18.08 9.94 13.31
CA LEU A 126 17.78 11.26 13.89
C LEU A 126 19.07 11.94 14.37
N GLU A 127 19.30 13.18 13.90
CA GLU A 127 20.26 14.12 14.50
C GLU A 127 19.79 14.58 15.91
N LYS A 128 18.49 14.49 16.20
CA LYS A 128 17.87 14.71 17.53
C LYS A 128 16.67 13.77 17.72
N PRO A 129 16.77 12.69 18.50
CA PRO A 129 15.67 11.76 18.68
C PRO A 129 14.58 12.40 19.54
N SER A 130 13.43 12.73 18.95
CA SER A 130 12.22 12.91 19.76
C SER A 130 11.82 11.53 20.27
N SER A 131 11.70 11.38 21.58
CA SER A 131 11.31 10.12 22.25
C SER A 131 9.96 9.57 21.77
N ASP A 132 9.16 10.39 21.09
CA ASP A 132 7.85 9.99 20.57
C ASP A 132 7.94 9.14 19.30
N LEU A 133 9.05 9.23 18.55
CA LEU A 133 9.21 8.60 17.24
C LEU A 133 10.06 7.32 17.26
N CYS A 134 11.02 7.23 18.17
CA CYS A 134 11.98 6.13 18.20
C CYS A 134 12.06 5.47 19.58
N ILE A 135 12.19 4.16 19.56
CA ILE A 135 12.28 3.32 20.76
C ILE A 135 13.58 2.52 20.74
N GLU A 136 14.13 2.24 21.91
CA GLU A 136 15.22 1.29 22.03
C GLU A 136 14.67 -0.14 21.96
N TYR A 137 15.13 -0.91 20.98
CA TYR A 137 14.78 -2.31 20.79
C TYR A 137 16.05 -3.11 20.51
N GLN A 138 16.33 -4.12 21.35
CA GLN A 138 17.53 -4.96 21.23
C GLN A 138 18.85 -4.16 21.06
N LYS A 139 19.03 -3.11 21.88
CA LYS A 139 20.20 -2.20 21.87
C LYS A 139 20.37 -1.37 20.58
N ARG A 140 19.33 -1.24 19.75
CA ARG A 140 19.27 -0.35 18.59
C ARG A 140 18.12 0.65 18.77
N TYR A 141 18.29 1.86 18.25
CA TYR A 141 17.18 2.82 18.14
C TYR A 141 16.46 2.57 16.81
N ILE A 142 15.18 2.19 16.91
CA ILE A 142 14.33 1.93 15.75
C ILE A 142 13.10 2.83 15.76
N TYR A 143 12.50 3.00 14.59
CA TYR A 143 11.20 3.64 14.48
C TYR A 143 10.12 2.89 15.27
N LYS A 144 9.21 3.65 15.86
CA LYS A 144 8.02 3.10 16.52
C LYS A 144 7.07 2.49 15.48
N LYS A 145 6.34 1.47 15.89
CA LYS A 145 5.24 0.90 15.10
C LYS A 145 4.05 1.88 15.06
#